data_AF-A0A954G8N2-F1
#
_entry.id   AF-A0A954G8N2-F1
#
_cell.length_a   1.000
_cell.length_b   1.000
_cell.length_c   1.000
_cell.angle_alpha   90.00
_cell.angle_beta   90.00
_cell.angle_gamma   90.00
#
_symmetry.space_group_name_H-M   'P 1'
#
loop_
_entity.id
_entity.type
_entity.pdbx_description
1 polymer ?
#
loop_
_entity_poly.entity_id
_entity_poly.type
_entity_poly.pdbx_seq_one_letter_code
_entity_poly.pdbx_strand_id
1 'polypeptide(L)' 'MKQERILFVTGRLAEFSLRGVLDKLAPQVGFEFEVVVLNVQVAALMHVPLILRRLTIPADIDWVMLPGLCKG' A
#
# COMPACT_ATOMS: atom_id res chain seq x y z
N MET A 1 11.12 12.59 16.68
CA MET A 1 9.75 12.09 16.46
C MET A 1 9.86 10.84 15.60
N LYS A 2 9.15 9.76 15.91
CA LYS A 2 9.18 8.54 15.09
C LYS A 2 8.51 8.85 13.74
N GLN A 3 9.17 8.48 12.65
CA GLN A 3 8.61 8.62 11.30
C GLN A 3 7.58 7.50 11.11
N GLU A 4 6.35 7.83 10.71
CA GLU A 4 5.33 6.79 10.47
C GLU A 4 5.73 5.91 9.29
N ARG A 5 5.49 4.61 9.41
CA ARG A 5 5.79 3.63 8.38
C ARG A 5 4.50 3.07 7.79
N ILE A 6 4.25 3.37 6.52
CA ILE A 6 2.98 3.10 5.85
C ILE A 6 3.15 2.00 4.80
N LEU A 7 2.34 0.95 4.89
CA LEU A 7 2.28 -0.11 3.89
C LEU A 7 1.19 0.20 2.85
N PHE A 8 1.60 0.45 1.61
CA PHE A 8 0.67 0.66 0.49
C PHE A 8 0.40 -0.66 -0.22
N VAL A 9 -0.89 -0.99 -0.37
CA VAL A 9 -1.34 -2.18 -1.08
C VAL A 9 -1.81 -1.80 -2.48
N THR A 10 -1.31 -2.49 -3.50
CA THR A 10 -1.70 -2.21 -4.89
C THR A 10 -1.79 -3.48 -5.74
N GLY A 11 -2.30 -3.34 -6.97
CA GLY A 11 -2.20 -4.36 -8.01
C GLY A 11 -1.12 -4.01 -9.03
N ARG A 12 -0.84 -4.92 -9.96
CA ARG A 12 0.25 -4.77 -10.94
C ARG A 12 0.14 -3.52 -11.81
N LEU A 13 -1.08 -3.09 -12.14
CA LEU A 13 -1.29 -1.96 -13.07
C LEU A 13 -0.79 -0.62 -12.51
N ALA A 14 -0.90 -0.43 -11.19
CA ALA A 14 -0.58 0.85 -10.55
C ALA A 14 0.77 0.85 -9.81
N GLU A 15 1.50 -0.27 -9.77
CA GLU A 15 2.75 -0.36 -9.01
C GLU A 15 3.76 0.73 -9.41
N PHE A 16 4.07 0.82 -10.70
CA PHE A 16 5.12 1.72 -11.19
C PHE A 16 4.80 3.19 -10.90
N SER A 17 3.57 3.62 -11.21
CA SER A 17 3.14 4.99 -10.97
C SER A 17 3.03 5.30 -9.47
N LEU A 18 2.54 4.36 -8.66
CA LEU A 18 2.44 4.54 -7.20
C LEU A 18 3.81 4.72 -6.56
N ARG A 19 4.80 3.87 -6.90
CA ARG A 19 6.17 4.01 -6.39
C ARG A 19 6.75 5.38 -6.75
N GLY A 20 6.63 5.80 -8.01
CA GLY A 20 7.15 7.10 -8.46
C GLY A 20 6.49 8.31 -7.77
N VAL A 21 5.23 8.19 -7.33
CA VAL A 21 4.57 9.22 -6.51
C VAL A 21 5.10 9.19 -5.07
N LEU A 22 5.19 8.00 -4.46
CA LEU A 22 5.63 7.84 -3.08
C LEU A 22 7.10 8.26 -2.89
N ASP A 23 7.98 7.92 -3.83
CA ASP A 23 9.40 8.32 -3.81
C ASP A 23 9.57 9.85 -3.73
N LYS A 24 8.65 10.60 -4.36
CA LYS A 24 8.64 12.06 -4.34
C LYS A 24 7.94 12.61 -3.10
N LEU A 25 6.84 12.00 -2.68
CA LEU A 25 5.96 12.51 -1.62
C LEU A 25 6.48 12.22 -0.22
N ALA A 26 6.97 10.99 0.01
CA ALA A 26 7.46 10.52 1.31
C ALA A 26 8.49 11.46 1.96
N PRO A 27 9.54 11.94 1.27
CA PRO A 27 10.50 12.87 1.87
C PRO A 27 9.94 14.27 2.13
N GLN A 28 8.91 14.71 1.38
CA GLN A 28 8.29 16.03 1.56
C GLN A 28 7.38 16.06 2.79
N VAL A 29 6.64 14.97 3.02
CA VAL A 29 5.70 14.84 4.14
C VAL A 29 6.40 14.30 5.40
N GLY A 30 7.44 13.51 5.21
CA GLY A 30 8.21 12.90 6.29
C GLY A 30 7.59 11.61 6.81
N PHE A 31 7.35 10.63 5.92
CA PHE A 31 6.99 9.24 6.28
C PHE A 31 7.89 8.24 5.57
N GLU A 32 7.98 7.02 6.10
CA GLU A 32 8.58 5.86 5.43
C GLU A 32 7.48 4.99 4.82
N PHE A 33 7.78 4.25 3.75
CA PHE A 33 6.79 3.40 3.13
C PHE A 33 7.33 2.08 2.59
N GLU A 34 6.43 1.12 2.48
CA GLU A 34 6.60 -0.10 1.70
C GLU A 34 5.45 -0.24 0.71
N VAL A 35 5.69 -0.93 -0.42
CA VAL A 35 4.65 -1.26 -1.40
C VAL A 35 4.56 -2.76 -1.56
N VAL A 36 3.37 -3.30 -1.27
CA VAL A 36 3.02 -4.69 -1.56
C VAL A 36 2.10 -4.74 -2.78
N VAL A 37 2.51 -5.56 -3.74
CA VAL A 37 1.74 -5.82 -4.96
C VAL A 37 1.03 -7.16 -4.79
N LEU A 38 -0.30 -7.10 -4.68
CA LEU A 38 -1.10 -8.32 -4.74
C LEU A 38 -1.04 -8.88 -6.17
N ASN A 39 -1.02 -10.21 -6.31
CA ASN A 39 -0.93 -10.89 -7.61
C ASN A 39 -2.24 -10.78 -8.43
N VAL A 40 -2.74 -9.57 -8.64
CA VAL A 40 -3.93 -9.19 -9.43
C VAL A 40 -3.60 -7.93 -10.26
N GLN A 41 -4.41 -7.65 -11.29
CA GLN A 41 -4.22 -6.41 -12.08
C GLN A 41 -4.63 -5.16 -11.28
N VAL A 42 -5.81 -5.20 -10.65
CA VAL A 42 -6.40 -4.06 -9.93
C VAL A 42 -6.84 -4.50 -8.54
N ALA A 43 -6.09 -4.14 -7.50
CA ALA A 43 -6.41 -4.50 -6.12
C ALA A 43 -7.66 -3.76 -5.59
N ALA A 44 -7.99 -2.58 -6.13
CA ALA A 44 -9.18 -1.81 -5.76
C ALA A 44 -10.50 -2.55 -5.99
N LEU A 45 -10.53 -3.60 -6.82
CA LEU A 45 -11.73 -4.38 -7.07
C LEU A 45 -11.89 -5.57 -6.12
N MET A 46 -10.96 -5.74 -5.17
CA MET A 46 -11.00 -6.82 -4.19
C MET A 46 -11.81 -6.44 -2.96
N HIS A 47 -12.40 -7.46 -2.31
CA HIS A 47 -12.98 -7.32 -0.99
C HIS A 47 -11.90 -7.36 0.10
N VAL A 48 -12.04 -6.55 1.15
CA VAL A 48 -11.05 -6.45 2.25
C VAL A 48 -10.70 -7.81 2.89
N PRO A 49 -11.64 -8.73 3.17
CA PRO A 49 -11.29 -10.05 3.71
C PRO A 49 -10.36 -10.88 2.82
N LEU A 50 -10.47 -10.73 1.49
CA LEU A 50 -9.59 -11.43 0.55
C LEU A 50 -8.19 -10.80 0.51
N ILE A 51 -8.12 -9.47 0.69
CA ILE A 51 -6.84 -8.76 0.82
C ILE A 51 -6.13 -9.22 2.09
N LEU A 52 -6.81 -9.23 3.23
CA LEU A 52 -6.23 -9.65 4.52
C LEU A 52 -5.67 -11.07 4.48
N ARG A 53 -6.33 -11.99 3.76
CA ARG A 53 -5.83 -13.38 3.58
C ARG A 53 -4.56 -13.48 2.73
N ARG A 54 -4.29 -12.49 1.87
CA ARG A 54 -3.17 -12.49 0.92
C ARG A 54 -2.05 -11.55 1.33
N LEU A 55 -2.30 -10.67 2.29
CA LEU A 55 -1.37 -9.65 2.74
C LEU A 55 -0.58 -10.16 3.93
N THR A 56 0.74 -10.19 3.80
CA THR A 56 1.64 -10.30 4.95
C THR A 56 2.11 -8.89 5.29
N ILE A 57 1.82 -8.44 6.51
CA ILE A 57 2.19 -7.11 6.99
C ILE A 57 3.57 -7.25 7.65
N PRO A 58 4.61 -6.52 7.19
CA PRO A 58 5.91 -6.47 7.86
C PRO A 58 5.80 -5.98 9.31
N ALA A 59 6.80 -6.29 10.12
CA ALA A 59 6.93 -5.67 11.44
C ALA A 59 7.07 -4.15 11.29
N ASP A 60 6.67 -3.42 12.34
CA ASP A 60 6.84 -1.97 12.45
C ASP A 60 6.08 -1.12 11.41
N ILE A 61 4.99 -1.65 10.84
CA ILE A 61 4.03 -0.86 10.06
C ILE A 61 3.01 -0.21 11.00
N ASP A 62 2.90 1.11 10.92
CA ASP A 62 1.92 1.89 11.70
C ASP A 62 0.56 1.95 10.97
N TRP A 63 0.55 2.00 9.63
CA TRP A 63 -0.65 2.13 8.82
C TRP A 63 -0.64 1.25 7.57
N VAL A 64 -1.80 0.69 7.20
CA VAL A 64 -2.00 0.01 5.91
C VAL A 64 -2.96 0.82 5.04
N MET A 65 -2.48 1.27 3.88
CA MET A 65 -3.27 2.03 2.92
C MET A 65 -3.82 1.10 1.83
N LEU A 66 -5.15 0.97 1.76
CA LEU A 66 -5.84 0.18 0.74
C LEU A 66 -6.31 1.06 -0.44
N PRO A 67 -6.37 0.50 -1.66
CA PRO A 67 -6.78 1.26 -2.85
C PRO A 67 -8.29 1.52 -2.87
N GLY A 68 -8.69 2.69 -3.39
CA GLY A 68 -9.95 3.36 -3.03
C GLY A 68 -11.30 2.70 -3.35
N LEU A 69 -11.37 1.73 -4.28
CA LEU A 69 -12.62 0.98 -4.54
C LEU A 69 -12.74 -0.30 -3.68
N CYS A 70 -11.77 -0.57 -2.79
CA CYS A 70 -11.85 -1.71 -1.89
C CYS A 70 -13.16 -1.66 -1.09
N LYS A 71 -14.00 -2.68 -1.26
CA LYS A 71 -15.26 -2.80 -0.52
C LYS A 71 -15.02 -3.66 0.72
N GLY A 72 -15.22 -3.09 1.91
CA GLY A 72 -15.15 -3.81 3.19
C GLY A 72 -15.21 -2.88 4.38
#